data_AF-A0A1Q4VSB4-F1
#
_entry.id   AF-A0A1Q4VSB4-F1
#
_cell.length_a   1.000
_cell.length_b   1.000
_cell.length_c   1.000
_cell.angle_alpha   90.00
_cell.angle_beta   90.00
_cell.angle_gamma   90.00
#
_symmetry.space_group_name_H-M   'P 1'
#
loop_
_entity.id
_entity.type
_entity.pdbx_description
1 polymer ?
#
loop_
_entity_poly.entity_id
_entity_poly.type
_entity_poly.pdbx_seq_one_letter_code
_entity_poly.pdbx_strand_id
1 'polypeptide(L)'
;MSGTRTVRRAALAAALTALAVTAPAGSSATAAPAPAPAGDQTEVPSRGGRTDSAVDRVAHFYGSYLDAVTDDGRGALTQALRAHYLTPELRARLANWEQREHADGVLRAQDTPTAWRVTYNDSAMGRAWTRVRLTWGGPEQPRHTHLLVTSDLNTLRISDIEPGSEQ
;
A
#
# COMPACT_ATOMS: atom_id res chain seq x y z
N MET A 1 5.98 -34.02 29.80
CA MET A 1 6.76 -33.01 29.05
C MET A 1 7.35 -33.68 27.83
N SER A 2 6.88 -33.37 26.62
CA SER A 2 7.61 -33.55 25.36
C SER A 2 6.68 -33.27 24.18
N GLY A 3 7.20 -32.59 23.17
CA GLY A 3 6.53 -32.31 21.92
C GLY A 3 7.48 -31.64 20.93
N THR A 4 8.59 -32.32 20.61
CA THR A 4 9.52 -31.94 19.53
C THR A 4 8.82 -32.05 18.17
N ARG A 5 8.85 -30.99 17.36
CA ARG A 5 8.42 -31.04 15.95
C ARG A 5 9.63 -30.91 15.03
N THR A 6 10.02 -32.05 14.48
CA THR A 6 10.98 -32.19 13.39
C THR A 6 10.19 -32.20 12.09
N VAL A 7 10.52 -31.33 11.12
CA VAL A 7 9.99 -31.47 9.76
C VAL A 7 11.15 -31.65 8.79
N ARG A 8 11.09 -32.77 8.08
CA ARG A 8 12.13 -33.37 7.24
C ARG A 8 12.19 -32.69 5.86
N ARG A 9 13.41 -32.53 5.35
CA ARG A 9 13.73 -32.18 3.96
C ARG A 9 13.41 -33.38 3.06
N ALA A 10 12.58 -33.18 2.04
CA ALA A 10 12.29 -34.19 1.02
C ALA A 10 13.13 -33.95 -0.24
N ALA A 11 13.72 -35.03 -0.74
CA ALA A 11 14.75 -35.08 -1.76
C ALA A 11 14.20 -35.13 -3.19
N LEU A 12 15.01 -34.64 -4.13
CA LEU A 12 14.88 -34.82 -5.57
C LEU A 12 15.00 -36.30 -5.95
N ALA A 13 14.16 -36.76 -6.88
CA ALA A 13 14.35 -38.01 -7.60
C ALA A 13 14.06 -37.82 -9.08
N ALA A 14 15.10 -38.05 -9.88
CA ALA A 14 15.07 -38.14 -11.33
C ALA A 14 15.00 -39.63 -11.75
N ALA A 15 14.29 -39.93 -12.83
CA ALA A 15 14.48 -41.10 -13.71
C ALA A 15 13.53 -40.94 -14.91
N LEU A 16 14.02 -40.62 -16.11
CA LEU A 16 14.59 -41.50 -17.15
C LEU A 16 13.57 -42.44 -17.83
N THR A 17 13.30 -42.05 -19.07
CA THR A 17 12.55 -42.61 -20.19
C THR A 17 12.86 -44.06 -20.59
N ALA A 18 11.84 -44.73 -21.16
CA ALA A 18 11.98 -45.46 -22.43
C ALA A 18 10.61 -45.77 -23.06
N LEU A 19 10.40 -45.37 -24.32
CA LEU A 19 9.74 -46.21 -25.31
C LEU A 19 10.09 -45.74 -26.72
N ALA A 20 10.67 -46.63 -27.51
CA ALA A 20 11.02 -46.43 -28.91
C ALA A 20 9.84 -46.83 -29.82
N VAL A 21 9.57 -46.03 -30.86
CA VAL A 21 8.79 -46.46 -32.04
C VAL A 21 9.47 -45.94 -33.30
N THR A 22 9.65 -46.86 -34.25
CA THR A 22 10.25 -46.70 -35.57
C THR A 22 9.17 -46.46 -36.63
N ALA A 23 9.32 -45.48 -37.52
CA ALA A 23 8.67 -45.41 -38.85
C ALA A 23 9.27 -44.28 -39.73
N PRO A 24 9.15 -44.35 -41.09
CA PRO A 24 10.19 -43.94 -42.02
C PRO A 24 10.06 -42.51 -42.60
N ALA A 25 11.14 -42.13 -43.30
CA ALA A 25 11.41 -40.85 -43.93
C ALA A 25 10.26 -40.24 -44.75
N GLY A 26 9.86 -39.04 -44.35
CA GLY A 26 9.21 -38.05 -45.21
C GLY A 26 10.06 -36.78 -45.18
N SER A 27 10.60 -36.38 -46.34
CA SER A 27 11.29 -35.11 -46.51
C SER A 27 10.37 -33.97 -46.12
N SER A 28 10.61 -33.39 -44.94
CA SER A 28 9.96 -32.18 -44.46
C SER A 28 11.04 -31.13 -44.32
N ALA A 29 10.87 -30.04 -45.07
CA ALA A 29 11.76 -28.88 -45.02
C ALA A 29 11.92 -28.46 -43.55
N THR A 30 13.17 -28.34 -43.11
CA THR A 30 13.52 -27.89 -41.76
C THR A 30 13.10 -26.43 -41.61
N ALA A 31 11.84 -26.20 -41.24
CA ALA A 31 11.42 -24.94 -40.68
C ALA A 31 12.21 -24.75 -39.38
N ALA A 32 12.93 -23.63 -39.28
CA ALA A 32 13.58 -23.22 -38.04
C ALA A 32 12.56 -23.31 -36.89
N PRO A 33 12.95 -23.75 -35.68
CA PRO A 33 12.03 -23.76 -34.55
C PRO A 33 11.46 -22.35 -34.39
N ALA A 34 10.14 -22.21 -34.54
CA ALA A 34 9.48 -20.97 -34.20
C ALA A 34 9.85 -20.64 -32.74
N PRO A 35 10.18 -19.37 -32.42
CA PRO A 35 10.40 -18.98 -31.03
C PRO A 35 9.18 -19.45 -30.23
N ALA A 36 9.44 -20.20 -29.15
CA ALA A 36 8.38 -20.60 -28.24
C ALA A 36 7.58 -19.34 -27.86
N PRO A 37 6.24 -19.39 -27.84
CA PRO A 37 5.45 -18.24 -27.42
C PRO A 37 5.98 -17.82 -26.05
N ALA A 38 6.45 -16.59 -25.94
CA ALA A 38 6.76 -16.00 -24.66
C ALA A 38 5.48 -16.13 -23.84
N GLY A 39 5.47 -17.04 -22.86
CA GLY A 39 4.32 -17.18 -21.98
C GLY A 39 3.99 -15.81 -21.42
N ASP A 40 2.70 -15.44 -21.44
CA ASP A 40 2.21 -14.24 -20.77
C ASP A 40 2.75 -14.26 -19.34
N GLN A 41 3.84 -13.52 -19.11
CA GLN A 41 4.35 -13.30 -17.78
C GLN A 41 3.31 -12.39 -17.14
N THR A 42 2.34 -13.02 -16.47
CA THR A 42 1.38 -12.30 -15.65
C THR A 42 2.21 -11.47 -14.69
N GLU A 43 2.22 -10.15 -14.92
CA GLU A 43 3.04 -9.23 -14.15
C GLU A 43 2.65 -9.37 -12.68
N VAL A 44 3.61 -9.78 -11.84
CA VAL A 44 3.37 -9.94 -10.41
C VAL A 44 2.99 -8.57 -9.85
N PRO A 45 1.91 -8.44 -9.05
CA PRO A 45 1.52 -7.15 -8.49
C PRO A 45 2.69 -6.55 -7.72
N SER A 46 3.19 -5.41 -8.19
CA SER A 46 4.27 -4.68 -7.57
C SER A 46 3.80 -3.28 -7.16
N ARG A 47 4.41 -2.74 -6.11
CA ARG A 47 4.17 -1.37 -5.63
C ARG A 47 5.49 -0.63 -5.60
N GLY A 48 5.59 0.44 -6.39
CA GLY A 48 6.68 1.40 -6.32
C GLY A 48 6.35 2.58 -5.40
N GLY A 49 7.39 3.31 -5.04
CA GLY A 49 7.27 4.58 -4.31
C GLY A 49 8.61 5.31 -4.31
N ARG A 50 8.57 6.63 -4.14
CA ARG A 50 9.76 7.48 -4.07
C ARG A 50 9.85 8.19 -2.73
N THR A 51 11.07 8.31 -2.19
CA THR A 51 11.30 9.01 -0.92
C THR A 51 11.23 10.52 -1.03
N ASP A 52 11.39 11.07 -2.24
CA ASP A 52 11.33 12.50 -2.55
C ASP A 52 9.94 12.97 -3.04
N SER A 53 8.96 12.06 -3.06
CA SER A 53 7.60 12.32 -3.53
C SER A 53 6.66 12.63 -2.37
N ALA A 54 6.02 13.81 -2.42
CA ALA A 54 5.06 14.22 -1.39
C ALA A 54 3.84 13.28 -1.32
N VAL A 55 3.33 12.83 -2.48
CA VAL A 55 2.19 11.90 -2.54
C VAL A 55 2.55 10.52 -1.96
N ASP A 56 3.76 10.02 -2.24
CA ASP A 56 4.23 8.75 -1.68
C ASP A 56 4.46 8.87 -0.17
N ARG A 57 4.95 10.03 0.29
CA ARG A 57 5.13 10.27 1.73
C ARG A 57 3.82 10.36 2.49
N VAL A 58 2.76 10.92 1.87
CA VAL A 58 1.39 10.83 2.41
C VAL A 58 0.90 9.39 2.42
N ALA A 59 1.14 8.60 1.36
CA ALA A 59 0.77 7.19 1.33
C ALA A 59 1.48 6.35 2.41
N HIS A 60 2.78 6.56 2.63
CA HIS A 60 3.54 5.91 3.70
C HIS A 60 2.99 6.29 5.08
N PHE A 61 2.66 7.56 5.30
CA PHE A 61 2.06 8.01 6.55
C PHE A 61 0.71 7.33 6.82
N TYR A 62 -0.25 7.40 5.90
CA TYR A 62 -1.57 6.81 6.13
C TYR A 62 -1.53 5.29 6.24
N GLY A 63 -0.68 4.61 5.47
CA GLY A 63 -0.44 3.17 5.62
C GLY A 63 0.04 2.82 7.03
N SER A 64 1.20 3.35 7.41
CA SER A 64 1.80 3.05 8.72
C SER A 64 0.96 3.53 9.91
N TYR A 65 0.27 4.67 9.78
CA TYR A 65 -0.61 5.20 10.82
C TYR A 65 -1.82 4.30 11.05
N LEU A 66 -2.45 3.82 9.98
CA LEU A 66 -3.60 2.93 10.08
C LEU A 66 -3.22 1.53 10.56
N ASP A 67 -2.06 1.01 10.17
CA ASP A 67 -1.51 -0.23 10.73
C ASP A 67 -1.33 -0.08 12.25
N ALA A 68 -0.67 1.00 12.70
CA ALA A 68 -0.45 1.26 14.12
C ALA A 68 -1.76 1.45 14.92
N VAL A 69 -2.75 2.15 14.35
CA VAL A 69 -4.06 2.32 14.98
C VAL A 69 -4.82 0.99 15.08
N THR A 70 -4.66 0.11 14.09
CA THR A 70 -5.34 -1.19 14.06
C THR A 70 -4.71 -2.20 15.02
N ASP A 71 -3.38 -2.24 15.06
CA ASP A 71 -2.64 -3.25 15.85
C ASP A 71 -2.64 -2.92 17.35
N ASP A 72 -2.25 -1.68 17.70
CA ASP A 72 -1.97 -1.27 19.09
C ASP A 72 -2.89 -0.13 19.58
N GLY A 73 -3.78 0.35 18.72
CA GLY A 73 -4.60 1.53 19.01
C GLY A 73 -3.81 2.83 19.01
N ARG A 74 -4.35 3.86 19.69
CA ARG A 74 -3.81 5.22 19.68
C ARG A 74 -2.70 5.43 20.73
N GLY A 75 -1.60 4.69 20.59
CA GLY A 75 -0.48 4.64 21.55
C GLY A 75 0.76 5.47 21.17
N ALA A 76 1.93 5.07 21.70
CA ALA A 76 3.19 5.77 21.47
C ALA A 76 3.64 5.76 20.00
N LEU A 77 3.37 4.65 19.28
CA LEU A 77 3.74 4.52 17.86
C LEU A 77 2.98 5.52 16.99
N THR A 78 1.67 5.70 17.19
CA THR A 78 0.89 6.69 16.43
C THR A 78 1.36 8.11 16.73
N GLN A 79 1.76 8.41 17.97
CA GLN A 79 2.36 9.70 18.32
C GLN A 79 3.73 9.91 17.64
N ALA A 80 4.58 8.89 17.58
CA ALA A 80 5.87 8.94 16.90
C ALA A 80 5.70 9.14 15.38
N LEU A 81 4.78 8.41 14.75
CA LEU A 81 4.42 8.60 13.35
C LEU A 81 3.92 10.02 13.11
N ARG A 82 3.04 10.53 13.99
CA ARG A 82 2.57 11.91 13.90
C ARG A 82 3.73 12.90 13.97
N ALA A 83 4.64 12.73 14.93
CA ALA A 83 5.80 13.59 15.11
C ALA A 83 6.79 13.52 13.94
N HIS A 84 6.87 12.40 13.22
CA HIS A 84 7.71 12.25 12.04
C HIS A 84 7.12 12.93 10.80
N TYR A 85 5.85 12.63 10.48
CA TYR A 85 5.25 13.01 9.21
C TYR A 85 4.56 14.38 9.20
N LEU A 86 3.97 14.81 10.31
CA LEU A 86 3.23 16.08 10.37
C LEU A 86 4.10 17.20 10.94
N THR A 87 3.85 18.42 10.50
CA THR A 87 4.44 19.63 11.10
C THR A 87 4.02 19.79 12.57
N PRO A 88 4.86 20.40 13.43
CA PRO A 88 4.48 20.71 14.82
C PRO A 88 3.18 21.53 14.92
N GLU A 89 3.00 22.49 14.03
CA GLU A 89 1.83 23.37 13.98
C GLU A 89 0.57 22.59 13.67
N LEU A 90 0.61 21.68 12.69
CA LEU A 90 -0.52 20.81 12.40
C LEU A 90 -0.85 19.90 13.58
N ARG A 91 0.16 19.28 14.21
CA ARG A 91 -0.09 18.44 15.40
C ARG A 91 -0.80 19.19 16.51
N ALA A 92 -0.44 20.45 16.76
CA ALA A 92 -1.13 21.29 17.74
C ALA A 92 -2.58 21.59 17.33
N ARG A 93 -2.82 21.92 16.05
CA ARG A 93 -4.19 22.13 15.54
C ARG A 93 -5.05 20.87 15.64
N LEU A 94 -4.48 19.70 15.31
CA LEU A 94 -5.17 18.42 15.46
C LEU A 94 -5.50 18.15 16.92
N ALA A 95 -4.54 18.28 17.85
CA ALA A 95 -4.81 18.06 19.27
C ALA A 95 -5.96 18.93 19.80
N ASN A 96 -6.00 20.21 19.42
CA ASN A 96 -7.10 21.12 19.80
C ASN A 96 -8.44 20.70 19.17
N TRP A 97 -8.43 20.20 17.93
CA TRP A 97 -9.64 19.71 17.28
C TRP A 97 -10.13 18.41 17.91
N GLU A 98 -9.23 17.46 18.18
CA GLU A 98 -9.52 16.16 18.79
C GLU A 98 -10.12 16.30 20.19
N GLN A 99 -9.65 17.27 20.98
CA GLN A 99 -10.22 17.59 22.28
C GLN A 99 -11.69 18.06 22.20
N ARG A 100 -12.07 18.76 21.13
CA ARG A 100 -13.43 19.28 20.94
C ARG A 100 -14.36 18.26 20.32
N GLU A 101 -13.88 17.52 19.32
CA GLU A 101 -14.71 16.63 18.51
C GLU A 101 -14.72 15.18 19.00
N HIS A 102 -13.84 14.84 19.96
CA HIS A 102 -13.69 13.48 20.48
C HIS A 102 -13.49 12.42 19.38
N ALA A 103 -12.81 12.81 18.30
CA ALA A 103 -12.55 12.01 17.12
C ALA A 103 -11.05 12.10 16.77
N ASP A 104 -10.55 11.18 15.93
CA ASP A 104 -9.18 11.23 15.43
C ASP A 104 -9.06 12.35 14.38
N GLY A 105 -8.18 13.32 14.63
CA GLY A 105 -8.02 14.49 13.78
C GLY A 105 -7.33 14.21 12.45
N VAL A 106 -6.52 13.15 12.37
CA VAL A 106 -5.92 12.70 11.10
C VAL A 106 -6.98 12.08 10.20
N LEU A 107 -7.88 11.29 10.80
CA LEU A 107 -8.94 10.58 10.06
C LEU A 107 -10.21 11.42 9.88
N ARG A 108 -10.34 12.50 10.68
CA ARG A 108 -11.55 13.30 10.85
C ARG A 108 -12.78 12.46 11.20
N ALA A 109 -12.58 11.42 12.01
CA ALA A 109 -13.61 10.43 12.34
C ALA A 109 -13.32 9.72 13.66
N GLN A 110 -14.35 9.12 14.27
CA GLN A 110 -14.23 8.37 15.52
C GLN A 110 -13.70 6.93 15.29
N ASP A 111 -14.17 6.31 14.21
CA ASP A 111 -13.83 4.94 13.83
C ASP A 111 -12.49 4.84 13.08
N THR A 112 -12.10 3.61 12.76
CA THR A 112 -10.93 3.31 11.92
C THR A 112 -11.39 2.84 10.53
N PRO A 113 -10.84 3.39 9.43
CA PRO A 113 -11.22 2.99 8.09
C PRO A 113 -10.66 1.60 7.75
N THR A 114 -11.38 0.85 6.93
CA THR A 114 -11.01 -0.50 6.48
C THR A 114 -10.08 -0.49 5.27
N ALA A 115 -10.04 0.62 4.53
CA ALA A 115 -9.12 0.82 3.43
C ALA A 115 -8.84 2.30 3.19
N TRP A 116 -7.75 2.58 2.46
CA TRP A 116 -7.37 3.92 2.06
C TRP A 116 -6.84 3.94 0.63
N ARG A 117 -6.97 5.09 -0.03
CA ARG A 117 -6.35 5.37 -1.34
C ARG A 117 -5.80 6.78 -1.34
N VAL A 118 -4.59 6.94 -1.83
CA VAL A 118 -3.92 8.23 -1.99
C VAL A 118 -3.78 8.54 -3.46
N THR A 119 -4.16 9.76 -3.85
CA THR A 119 -4.06 10.24 -5.24
C THR A 119 -3.46 11.64 -5.23
N TYR A 120 -2.51 11.90 -6.13
CA TYR A 120 -2.03 13.26 -6.37
C TYR A 120 -3.18 14.16 -6.80
N ASN A 121 -3.24 15.39 -6.27
CA ASN A 121 -4.24 16.36 -6.67
C ASN A 121 -3.60 17.50 -7.45
N ASP A 122 -2.69 18.25 -6.82
CA ASP A 122 -2.01 19.39 -7.45
C ASP A 122 -0.72 19.77 -6.70
N SER A 123 0.10 20.65 -7.26
CA SER A 123 1.24 21.26 -6.56
C SER A 123 1.54 22.67 -7.09
N ALA A 124 1.78 23.60 -6.16
CA ALA A 124 2.04 25.00 -6.45
C ALA A 124 2.64 25.69 -5.22
N MET A 125 3.41 26.75 -5.44
CA MET A 125 3.92 27.65 -4.38
C MET A 125 4.62 26.92 -3.23
N GLY A 126 5.46 25.93 -3.54
CA GLY A 126 6.18 25.14 -2.53
C GLY A 126 5.29 24.19 -1.73
N ARG A 127 4.07 23.90 -2.20
CA ARG A 127 3.14 22.95 -1.59
C ARG A 127 2.66 21.91 -2.59
N ALA A 128 2.31 20.75 -2.07
CA ALA A 128 1.60 19.71 -2.81
C ALA A 128 0.30 19.36 -2.09
N TRP A 129 -0.77 19.19 -2.87
CA TRP A 129 -2.05 18.69 -2.41
C TRP A 129 -2.23 17.26 -2.86
N THR A 130 -2.65 16.43 -1.92
CA THR A 130 -2.88 15.01 -2.10
C THR A 130 -4.27 14.69 -1.58
N ARG A 131 -5.06 13.96 -2.37
CA ARG A 131 -6.38 13.49 -1.92
C ARG A 131 -6.22 12.12 -1.28
N VAL A 132 -6.79 11.97 -0.09
CA VAL A 132 -6.86 10.70 0.62
C VAL A 132 -8.32 10.29 0.72
N ARG A 133 -8.67 9.16 0.11
CA ARG A 133 -9.98 8.53 0.28
C ARG A 133 -9.88 7.48 1.35
N LEU A 134 -10.68 7.61 2.40
CA LEU A 134 -10.85 6.60 3.44
C LEU A 134 -12.13 5.82 3.17
N THR A 135 -12.09 4.51 3.35
CA THR A 135 -13.23 3.61 3.21
C THR A 135 -13.65 3.09 4.57
N TRP A 136 -14.94 3.11 4.84
CA TRP A 136 -15.54 2.75 6.12
C TRP A 136 -16.57 1.64 5.94
N GLY A 137 -16.79 0.86 6.98
CA GLY A 137 -17.74 -0.25 6.96
C GLY A 137 -17.21 -1.49 6.23
N GLY A 138 -18.11 -2.46 6.05
CA GLY A 138 -17.82 -3.73 5.41
C GLY A 138 -17.86 -3.68 3.88
N PRO A 139 -17.44 -4.75 3.20
CA PRO A 139 -17.39 -4.82 1.75
C PRO A 139 -18.76 -4.69 1.07
N GLU A 140 -19.85 -4.98 1.78
CA GLU A 140 -21.22 -4.91 1.26
C GLU A 140 -21.76 -3.49 1.14
N GLN A 141 -21.33 -2.58 2.02
CA GLN A 141 -21.80 -1.18 2.06
C GLN A 141 -20.65 -0.24 2.44
N PRO A 142 -19.66 -0.05 1.54
CA PRO A 142 -18.55 0.86 1.81
C PRO A 142 -19.05 2.31 1.80
N ARG A 143 -18.68 3.05 2.84
CA ARG A 143 -18.82 4.52 2.88
C ARG A 143 -17.47 5.15 2.64
N HIS A 144 -17.44 6.33 2.02
CA HIS A 144 -16.19 7.03 1.71
C HIS A 144 -16.17 8.41 2.37
N THR A 145 -15.00 8.77 2.89
CA THR A 145 -14.69 10.17 3.19
C THR A 145 -13.45 10.57 2.41
N HIS A 146 -13.38 11.84 2.05
CA HIS A 146 -12.25 12.41 1.32
C HIS A 146 -11.57 13.44 2.20
N LEU A 147 -10.25 13.41 2.20
CA LEU A 147 -9.40 14.38 2.85
C LEU A 147 -8.54 15.06 1.80
N LEU A 148 -8.37 16.36 1.91
CA LEU A 148 -7.35 17.11 1.19
C LEU A 148 -6.17 17.31 2.14
N VAL A 149 -5.02 16.76 1.75
CA VAL A 149 -3.79 16.76 2.54
C VAL A 149 -2.78 17.67 1.87
N THR A 150 -2.33 18.69 2.58
CA THR A 150 -1.30 19.62 2.10
C THR A 150 0.05 19.24 2.69
N SER A 151 1.05 19.12 1.82
CA SER A 151 2.44 18.92 2.18
C SER A 151 3.28 20.14 1.83
N ASP A 152 4.21 20.50 2.70
CA ASP A 152 5.27 21.46 2.42
C ASP A 152 6.36 20.77 1.58
N LEU A 153 6.70 21.30 0.40
CA LEU A 153 7.66 20.64 -0.52
C LEU A 153 9.12 20.79 -0.09
N ASN A 154 9.45 21.72 0.79
CA ASN A 154 10.83 21.87 1.29
C ASN A 154 11.17 20.77 2.30
N THR A 155 10.19 20.37 3.10
CA THR A 155 10.35 19.38 4.18
C THR A 155 9.68 18.05 3.89
N LEU A 156 8.81 18.00 2.88
CA LEU A 156 7.87 16.94 2.55
C LEU A 156 6.94 16.55 3.72
N ARG A 157 6.77 17.42 4.73
CA ARG A 157 5.91 17.14 5.89
C ARG A 157 4.49 17.59 5.62
N ILE A 158 3.54 16.89 6.20
CA ILE A 158 2.13 17.23 6.13
C ILE A 158 1.89 18.48 6.98
N SER A 159 1.48 19.56 6.32
CA SER A 159 1.21 20.86 6.93
C SER A 159 -0.27 21.10 7.17
N ASP A 160 -1.16 20.41 6.43
CA ASP A 160 -2.59 20.49 6.68
C ASP A 160 -3.37 19.22 6.29
N ILE A 161 -4.51 19.02 6.94
CA ILE A 161 -5.48 17.94 6.65
C ILE A 161 -6.88 18.52 6.82
N GLU A 162 -7.64 18.59 5.75
CA GLU A 162 -8.99 19.15 5.73
C GLU A 162 -9.99 18.18 5.08
N PRO A 163 -11.29 18.26 5.39
CA PRO A 163 -12.30 17.57 4.61
C PRO A 163 -12.21 17.97 3.14
N GLY A 164 -12.15 16.97 2.26
CA GLY A 164 -12.18 17.15 0.80
C GLY A 164 -13.59 16.98 0.24
N SER A 165 -13.87 17.63 -0.88
CA SER A 165 -15.10 17.40 -1.65
C SER A 165 -15.06 16.07 -2.40
N GLU A 166 -16.25 15.48 -2.59
CA GLU A 166 -16.47 14.42 -3.59
C GLU A 166 -16.32 15.03 -4.99
N GLN A 167 -15.74 14.28 -5.94
CA GLN A 167 -15.67 14.66 -7.34
C GLN A 167 -16.31 13.58 -8.20
#